data_AF-A0A8B6CTB0-F1
#
_entry.id   AF-A0A8B6CTB0-F1
#
_cell.length_a   1.000
_cell.length_b   1.000
_cell.length_c   1.000
_cell.angle_alpha   90.00
_cell.angle_beta   90.00
_cell.angle_gamma   90.00
#
_symmetry.space_group_name_H-M   'P 1'
#
loop_
_entity.id
_entity.type
_entity.pdbx_description
1 polymer ?
#
loop_
_entity_poly.entity_id
_entity_poly.type
_entity_poly.pdbx_seq_one_letter_code
_entity_poly.pdbx_strand_id
1 'polypeptide(L)'
;MFVLCFCSDEWISASVLGRAGKATGGNKTWYNVKDHVSQEQKSVDLGSLEWNILEDQINDTAVHTTEEVDQTDRDIAKQLELEKLKQFNTYEEVEDGDQKTISTRWVITNKNGDTRARLVARGFEEQSFIPKDSHTIGKGSIRIFLTFAASKKWTIKTTDIKSAFLQGNKLEQDVHILKPPVESDTSKGFIWKLKHGLYGLKDGARQFYISVKDELINLGCRQSKLDPAMFILTVKGSVHVKGHKGNVTEDWEIFVFSDAALGNINDGKGSTGAHIVWINKLIIKDRIGKCCPISWQANKIKRVVRSTKAAEALSLQEGLETALYFQKIVEDICGEQIPITAFIDNKGATEAIKSTKLVEDKRLRIDIASISEMIQKNCVEIKWCPGKVQLANSMTKRGASGIYLLMCCRKDKCQKNLCEKQ
;
A
#
# COMPACT_ATOMS: atom_id res chain seq x y z
N MET A 1 -29.38 20.72 -5.37
CA MET A 1 -30.43 20.72 -6.43
C MET A 1 -30.09 21.89 -7.34
N PHE A 2 -30.03 21.73 -8.66
CA PHE A 2 -29.60 22.81 -9.58
C PHE A 2 -30.75 23.19 -10.51
N VAL A 3 -30.73 24.38 -11.10
CA VAL A 3 -31.65 24.74 -12.19
C VAL A 3 -30.82 24.98 -13.44
N LEU A 4 -31.17 24.31 -14.54
CA LEU A 4 -30.49 24.38 -15.83
C LEU A 4 -31.34 25.17 -16.81
N CYS A 5 -30.73 26.16 -17.45
CA CYS A 5 -31.29 26.80 -18.63
C CYS A 5 -31.05 25.90 -19.86
N PHE A 6 -32.11 25.59 -20.60
CA PHE A 6 -32.01 25.07 -21.97
C PHE A 6 -32.57 26.14 -22.89
N CYS A 7 -31.89 26.45 -24.01
CA CYS A 7 -32.26 27.46 -25.01
C CYS A 7 -33.77 27.57 -25.29
N SER A 8 -34.42 28.41 -24.49
CA SER A 8 -35.79 28.92 -24.47
C SER A 8 -35.93 29.54 -23.06
N ASP A 9 -36.71 30.58 -22.84
CA ASP A 9 -36.75 31.35 -21.57
C ASP A 9 -37.25 30.58 -20.30
N GLU A 10 -37.14 29.25 -20.27
CA GLU A 10 -37.61 28.36 -19.20
C GLU A 10 -36.46 27.78 -18.37
N TRP A 11 -36.58 27.95 -17.06
CA TRP A 11 -35.66 27.41 -16.05
C TRP A 11 -36.13 26.02 -15.60
N ILE A 12 -35.26 25.01 -15.67
CA ILE A 12 -35.60 23.63 -15.33
C ILE A 12 -34.85 23.18 -14.08
N SER A 13 -35.56 22.74 -13.03
CA SER A 13 -34.93 22.14 -11.85
C SER A 13 -34.43 20.72 -12.15
N ALA A 14 -33.17 20.41 -11.81
CA ALA A 14 -32.53 19.11 -12.01
C ALA A 14 -31.53 18.72 -10.90
N SER A 15 -31.29 17.41 -10.73
CA SER A 15 -30.28 16.84 -9.81
C SER A 15 -29.09 16.24 -10.57
N VAL A 16 -27.86 16.60 -10.20
CA VAL A 16 -26.64 16.00 -10.79
C VAL A 16 -26.44 14.60 -10.20
N LEU A 17 -26.44 13.60 -11.07
CA LEU A 17 -26.23 12.19 -10.71
C LEU A 17 -24.75 11.80 -10.70
N GLY A 18 -23.93 12.52 -11.47
CA GLY A 18 -22.49 12.25 -11.58
C GLY A 18 -21.89 12.86 -12.84
N ARG A 19 -20.59 12.67 -13.04
CA ARG A 19 -19.93 13.11 -14.28
C ARG A 19 -20.26 12.16 -15.42
N ALA A 20 -20.54 12.71 -16.59
CA ALA A 20 -20.75 11.92 -17.80
C ALA A 20 -19.42 11.38 -18.38
N GLY A 21 -18.28 11.96 -17.98
CA GLY A 21 -16.94 11.57 -18.44
C GLY A 21 -15.86 11.56 -17.34
N LYS A 22 -14.66 11.06 -17.69
CA LYS A 22 -13.50 11.07 -16.79
C LYS A 22 -13.07 12.50 -16.47
N ALA A 23 -12.69 12.74 -15.21
CA ALA A 23 -12.25 14.04 -14.71
C ALA A 23 -11.08 14.67 -15.50
N THR A 24 -10.26 13.85 -16.16
CA THR A 24 -9.07 14.25 -16.93
C THR A 24 -9.28 14.18 -18.45
N GLY A 25 -10.50 13.89 -18.91
CA GLY A 25 -10.83 13.77 -20.34
C GLY A 25 -11.34 15.08 -20.96
N GLY A 26 -11.57 15.06 -22.28
CA GLY A 26 -12.09 16.23 -23.03
C GLY A 26 -13.47 16.71 -22.58
N ASN A 27 -14.30 15.82 -22.01
CA ASN A 27 -15.67 16.14 -21.56
C ASN A 27 -15.73 16.47 -20.05
N LYS A 28 -14.74 17.21 -19.54
CA LYS A 28 -14.60 17.50 -18.10
C LYS A 28 -15.76 18.30 -17.49
N THR A 29 -16.52 19.01 -18.31
CA THR A 29 -17.66 19.87 -17.93
C THR A 29 -19.02 19.19 -18.11
N TRP A 30 -19.05 17.93 -18.58
CA TRP A 30 -20.28 17.19 -18.82
C TRP A 30 -20.74 16.41 -17.59
N TYR A 31 -22.01 16.59 -17.23
CA TYR A 31 -22.66 15.95 -16.08
C TYR A 31 -23.94 15.24 -16.50
N ASN A 32 -24.22 14.10 -15.88
CA ASN A 32 -25.52 13.44 -15.99
C ASN A 32 -26.45 14.09 -14.98
N VAL A 33 -27.58 14.59 -15.45
CA VAL A 33 -28.57 15.29 -14.63
C VAL A 33 -29.93 14.64 -14.79
N LYS A 34 -30.70 14.58 -13.70
CA LYS A 34 -32.09 14.13 -13.68
C LYS A 34 -33.00 15.35 -13.57
N ASP A 35 -33.81 15.57 -14.59
CA ASP A 35 -34.82 16.62 -14.64
C ASP A 35 -35.93 16.32 -13.62
N HIS A 36 -36.33 17.30 -12.80
CA HIS A 36 -37.39 17.09 -11.82
C HIS A 36 -38.79 17.21 -12.42
N VAL A 37 -38.94 17.92 -13.54
CA VAL A 37 -40.22 18.11 -14.23
C VAL A 37 -40.51 16.91 -15.12
N SER A 38 -39.57 16.53 -15.98
CA SER A 38 -39.77 15.41 -16.91
C SER A 38 -39.37 14.05 -16.32
N GLN A 39 -38.66 14.02 -15.19
CA GLN A 39 -38.06 12.81 -14.59
C GLN A 39 -37.00 12.12 -15.47
N GLU A 40 -36.64 12.69 -16.62
CA GLU A 40 -35.67 12.13 -17.55
C GLU A 40 -34.22 12.40 -17.14
N GLN A 41 -33.32 11.49 -17.52
CA GLN A 41 -31.88 11.66 -17.35
C GLN A 41 -31.24 12.10 -18.66
N LYS A 42 -30.47 13.19 -18.62
CA LYS A 42 -29.76 13.74 -19.77
C LYS A 42 -28.32 14.09 -19.39
N SER A 43 -27.42 14.00 -20.37
CA SER A 43 -26.04 14.48 -20.22
C SER A 43 -25.97 15.92 -20.69
N VAL A 44 -25.42 16.80 -19.85
CA VAL A 44 -25.46 18.24 -20.06
C VAL A 44 -24.08 18.83 -19.82
N ASP A 45 -23.65 19.74 -20.71
CA ASP A 45 -22.41 20.49 -20.54
C ASP A 45 -22.67 21.73 -19.67
N LEU A 46 -22.26 21.66 -18.41
CA LEU A 46 -22.38 22.79 -17.47
C LEU A 46 -21.33 23.89 -17.71
N GLY A 47 -20.38 23.67 -18.63
CA GLY A 47 -19.41 24.69 -19.03
C GLY A 47 -19.96 25.67 -20.07
N SER A 48 -21.01 25.28 -20.80
CA SER A 48 -21.63 26.09 -21.86
C SER A 48 -23.03 26.61 -21.52
N LEU A 49 -23.56 26.27 -20.34
CA LEU A 49 -24.89 26.69 -19.89
C LEU A 49 -24.80 27.63 -18.70
N GLU A 50 -25.78 28.53 -18.58
CA GLU A 50 -26.02 29.25 -17.35
C GLU A 50 -26.78 28.36 -16.36
N TRP A 51 -26.26 28.30 -15.13
CA TRP A 51 -26.84 27.53 -14.04
C TRP A 51 -26.52 28.19 -12.70
N ASN A 52 -27.39 27.98 -11.73
CA ASN A 52 -27.19 28.41 -10.35
C ASN A 52 -27.46 27.26 -9.39
N ILE A 53 -26.76 27.26 -8.27
CA ILE A 53 -27.00 26.34 -7.16
C ILE A 53 -28.19 26.89 -6.38
N LEU A 54 -29.31 26.18 -6.35
CA LEU A 54 -30.31 26.40 -5.32
C LEU A 54 -29.71 25.87 -4.02
N GLU A 55 -29.76 26.66 -2.94
CA GLU A 55 -29.24 26.32 -1.61
C GLU A 55 -29.36 24.82 -1.35
N ASP A 56 -28.22 24.19 -1.02
CA ASP A 56 -28.05 22.75 -0.82
C ASP A 56 -29.04 22.24 0.27
N GLN A 57 -30.29 21.95 -0.08
CA GLN A 57 -31.25 21.35 0.85
C GLN A 57 -30.98 19.86 1.08
N ILE A 58 -29.99 19.27 0.40
CA ILE A 58 -29.57 17.89 0.61
C ILE A 58 -28.05 17.87 0.81
N ASN A 59 -27.61 18.09 2.05
CA ASN A 59 -26.22 17.90 2.48
C ASN A 59 -25.85 16.41 2.65
N ASP A 60 -26.77 15.49 2.33
CA ASP A 60 -26.57 14.06 2.50
C ASP A 60 -26.11 13.43 1.18
N THR A 61 -24.84 13.01 1.11
CA THR A 61 -24.37 12.14 0.03
C THR A 61 -24.49 10.69 0.50
N ALA A 62 -25.51 9.97 0.05
CA ALA A 62 -25.60 8.52 0.25
C ALA A 62 -24.56 7.83 -0.65
N VAL A 63 -23.53 7.24 -0.06
CA VAL A 63 -22.49 6.50 -0.80
C VAL A 63 -22.67 5.02 -0.44
N HIS A 64 -23.31 4.28 -1.34
CA HIS A 64 -23.71 2.88 -1.21
C HIS A 64 -24.86 2.61 -0.25
N THR A 65 -26.07 2.72 -0.78
CA THR A 65 -27.28 2.12 -0.21
C THR A 65 -27.88 1.22 -1.27
N THR A 66 -27.83 -0.10 -1.05
CA THR A 66 -28.66 -1.06 -1.80
C THR A 66 -30.11 -1.06 -1.30
N GLU A 67 -30.37 -0.40 -0.17
CA GLU A 67 -31.65 -0.37 0.53
C GLU A 67 -31.96 1.07 0.97
N GLU A 68 -33.21 1.52 0.80
CA GLU A 68 -33.66 2.81 1.31
C GLU A 68 -33.55 2.81 2.84
N VAL A 69 -32.80 3.78 3.38
CA VAL A 69 -32.66 3.96 4.83
C VAL A 69 -33.78 4.85 5.33
N ASP A 70 -34.52 4.40 6.34
CA ASP A 70 -35.58 5.17 6.99
C ASP A 70 -35.05 6.51 7.53
N GLN A 71 -35.89 7.55 7.50
CA GLN A 71 -35.49 8.89 7.95
C GLN A 71 -35.12 8.90 9.44
N THR A 72 -35.85 8.15 10.27
CA THR A 72 -35.60 8.06 11.71
C THR A 72 -34.21 7.49 12.00
N ASP A 73 -33.84 6.41 11.30
CA ASP A 73 -32.53 5.77 11.47
C ASP A 73 -31.38 6.70 11.03
N ARG A 74 -31.60 7.53 10.01
CA ARG A 74 -30.62 8.54 9.58
C ARG A 74 -30.41 9.59 10.66
N ASP A 75 -31.50 10.12 11.21
CA ASP A 75 -31.45 11.20 12.20
C ASP A 75 -30.80 10.70 13.49
N ILE A 76 -31.12 9.49 13.94
CA ILE A 76 -30.43 8.82 15.05
C ILE A 76 -28.94 8.67 14.75
N ALA A 77 -28.58 8.18 13.56
CA ALA A 77 -27.18 7.98 13.20
C ALA A 77 -26.38 9.30 13.11
N LYS A 78 -27.00 10.38 12.62
CA LYS A 78 -26.42 11.73 12.61
C LYS A 78 -26.18 12.23 14.03
N GLN A 79 -27.17 12.09 14.92
CA GLN A 79 -27.04 12.52 16.31
C GLN A 79 -25.94 11.77 17.05
N LEU A 80 -25.85 10.45 16.88
CA LEU A 80 -24.78 9.63 17.44
C LEU A 80 -23.38 10.07 16.96
N GLU A 81 -23.25 10.56 15.73
CA GLU A 81 -21.98 11.09 15.23
C GLU A 81 -21.67 12.47 15.83
N LEU A 82 -22.65 13.36 15.95
CA LEU A 82 -22.49 14.66 16.61
C LEU A 82 -22.08 14.52 18.08
N GLU A 83 -22.69 13.57 18.80
CA GLU A 83 -22.32 13.24 20.17
C GLU A 83 -20.87 12.77 20.28
N LYS A 84 -20.38 11.96 19.34
CA LYS A 84 -18.96 11.59 19.30
C LYS A 84 -18.06 12.80 19.08
N LEU A 85 -18.41 13.71 18.17
CA LEU A 85 -17.62 14.92 17.94
C LEU A 85 -17.50 15.75 19.23
N LYS A 86 -18.59 15.88 19.99
CA LYS A 86 -18.61 16.52 21.32
C LYS A 86 -17.77 15.74 22.33
N GLN A 87 -17.93 14.41 22.42
CA GLN A 87 -17.19 13.54 23.34
C GLN A 87 -15.67 13.62 23.14
N PHE A 88 -15.22 13.67 21.89
CA PHE A 88 -13.80 13.80 21.55
C PHE A 88 -13.30 15.25 21.57
N ASN A 89 -14.12 16.23 21.98
CA ASN A 89 -13.78 17.66 21.97
C ASN A 89 -13.21 18.09 20.60
N THR A 90 -13.85 17.62 19.52
CA THR A 90 -13.31 17.74 18.15
C THR A 90 -13.26 19.18 17.67
N TYR A 91 -14.14 20.04 18.19
CA TYR A 91 -14.26 21.44 17.79
C TYR A 91 -14.53 22.34 19.00
N GLU A 92 -14.38 23.65 18.79
CA GLU A 92 -14.98 24.70 19.61
C GLU A 92 -15.83 25.62 18.75
N GLU A 93 -16.86 26.20 19.36
CA GLU A 93 -17.69 27.21 18.73
C GLU A 93 -17.01 28.57 18.86
N VAL A 94 -16.83 29.24 17.73
CA VAL A 94 -16.27 30.61 17.64
C VAL A 94 -17.24 31.50 16.88
N GLU A 95 -17.25 32.80 17.19
CA GLU A 95 -18.11 33.76 16.50
C GLU A 95 -17.77 33.81 15.00
N ASP A 96 -18.81 33.87 14.18
CA ASP A 96 -18.69 34.01 12.73
C ASP A 96 -18.32 35.46 12.37
N GLY A 97 -17.02 35.68 12.22
CA GLY A 97 -16.44 36.96 11.77
C GLY A 97 -16.19 37.02 10.27
N ASP A 98 -17.04 36.39 9.44
CA ASP A 98 -16.90 36.27 7.98
C ASP A 98 -15.60 35.56 7.55
N GLN A 99 -15.14 34.63 8.38
CA GLN A 99 -13.93 33.86 8.13
C GLN A 99 -14.16 32.86 7.01
N LYS A 100 -13.08 32.50 6.30
CA LYS A 100 -13.18 31.47 5.26
C LYS A 100 -13.44 30.10 5.88
N THR A 101 -14.61 29.53 5.59
CA THR A 101 -15.02 28.23 6.09
C THR A 101 -14.94 27.13 5.03
N ILE A 102 -14.77 25.88 5.46
CA ILE A 102 -15.00 24.69 4.64
C ILE A 102 -16.40 24.15 4.95
N SER A 103 -17.15 23.77 3.92
CA SER A 103 -18.47 23.18 4.09
C SER A 103 -18.39 21.71 4.51
N THR A 104 -19.43 21.23 5.19
CA THR A 104 -19.57 19.82 5.59
C THR A 104 -20.68 19.12 4.81
N ARG A 105 -20.62 17.80 4.75
CA ARG A 105 -21.69 16.95 4.22
C ARG A 105 -21.81 15.67 5.03
N TRP A 106 -22.98 15.07 5.04
CA TRP A 106 -23.20 13.76 5.63
C TRP A 106 -22.89 12.66 4.62
N VAL A 107 -22.19 11.62 5.07
CA VAL A 107 -22.06 10.35 4.35
C VAL A 107 -22.74 9.27 5.17
N ILE A 108 -23.84 8.76 4.63
CA ILE A 108 -24.65 7.73 5.29
C ILE A 108 -24.41 6.39 4.59
N THR A 109 -24.19 5.36 5.39
CA THR A 109 -24.02 3.97 4.94
C THR A 109 -24.94 3.07 5.75
N ASN A 110 -25.67 2.18 5.08
CA ASN A 110 -26.41 1.10 5.73
C ASN A 110 -25.81 -0.24 5.30
N LYS A 111 -25.49 -1.10 6.27
CA LYS A 111 -25.03 -2.47 6.03
C LYS A 111 -25.81 -3.42 6.90
N ASN A 112 -26.62 -4.28 6.30
CA ASN A 112 -27.41 -5.31 6.99
C ASN A 112 -28.27 -4.75 8.13
N GLY A 113 -28.89 -3.57 7.93
CA GLY A 113 -29.71 -2.89 8.94
C GLY A 113 -28.93 -2.03 9.95
N ASP A 114 -27.59 -1.98 9.86
CA ASP A 114 -26.77 -1.06 10.67
C ASP A 114 -26.53 0.25 9.91
N THR A 115 -27.32 1.27 10.23
CA THR A 115 -27.22 2.62 9.66
C THR A 115 -26.17 3.44 10.41
N ARG A 116 -25.19 3.98 9.66
CA ARG A 116 -24.13 4.83 10.18
C ARG A 116 -24.04 6.11 9.38
N ALA A 117 -23.94 7.24 10.07
CA ALA A 117 -23.64 8.54 9.48
C ALA A 117 -22.21 8.97 9.85
N ARG A 118 -21.55 9.68 8.94
CA ARG A 118 -20.28 10.37 9.18
C ARG A 118 -20.38 11.78 8.68
N LEU A 119 -19.98 12.74 9.50
CA LEU A 119 -19.82 14.12 9.05
C LEU A 119 -18.46 14.26 8.35
N VAL A 120 -18.48 14.74 7.12
CA VAL A 120 -17.31 14.80 6.24
C VAL A 120 -17.10 16.24 5.78
N ALA A 121 -15.93 16.80 6.07
CA ALA A 121 -15.51 18.08 5.50
C ALA A 121 -15.31 17.95 3.98
N ARG A 122 -15.72 18.96 3.22
CA ARG A 122 -15.43 19.05 1.78
C ARG A 122 -14.00 19.54 1.58
N GLY A 123 -13.00 18.76 1.99
CA GLY A 123 -11.58 19.17 2.01
C GLY A 123 -10.97 19.52 0.64
N PHE A 124 -11.69 19.36 -0.47
CA PHE A 124 -11.27 19.96 -1.75
C PHE A 124 -11.40 21.50 -1.77
N GLU A 125 -12.21 22.08 -0.88
CA GLU A 125 -12.37 23.53 -0.67
C GLU A 125 -11.19 24.14 0.11
N GLU A 126 -10.45 23.29 0.82
CA GLU A 126 -9.28 23.69 1.61
C GLU A 126 -8.17 24.22 0.68
N GLN A 127 -7.77 25.47 0.87
CA GLN A 127 -6.67 26.10 0.12
C GLN A 127 -5.33 25.96 0.84
N SER A 128 -5.04 24.76 1.33
CA SER A 128 -3.78 24.44 2.00
C SER A 128 -2.84 23.65 1.09
N PHE A 129 -1.54 23.95 1.22
CA PHE A 129 -0.43 23.21 0.61
C PHE A 129 0.21 22.22 1.61
N ILE A 130 -0.61 21.62 2.48
CA ILE A 130 -0.12 20.66 3.47
C ILE A 130 0.08 19.29 2.79
N PRO A 131 1.17 18.55 3.09
CA PRO A 131 1.32 17.17 2.67
C PRO A 131 0.14 16.32 3.16
N LYS A 132 -0.56 15.69 2.22
CA LYS A 132 -1.80 14.92 2.45
C LYS A 132 -1.56 13.46 2.80
N ASP A 133 -0.35 12.97 2.54
CA ASP A 133 -0.07 11.55 2.58
C ASP A 133 0.31 11.10 4.00
N SER A 134 -0.26 9.95 4.37
CA SER A 134 0.09 9.23 5.60
C SER A 134 0.82 7.95 5.22
N HIS A 135 1.84 7.59 5.99
CA HIS A 135 2.58 6.37 5.73
C HIS A 135 1.67 5.15 5.93
N THR A 136 1.70 4.23 4.98
CA THR A 136 1.05 2.93 5.06
C THR A 136 2.12 1.86 5.04
N ILE A 137 1.96 0.82 5.84
CA ILE A 137 2.93 -0.27 5.90
C ILE A 137 3.07 -0.95 4.53
N GLY A 138 4.30 -1.19 4.12
CA GLY A 138 4.64 -1.86 2.88
C GLY A 138 4.29 -3.34 2.93
N LYS A 139 3.87 -3.90 1.78
CA LYS A 139 3.59 -5.34 1.65
C LYS A 139 4.80 -6.20 2.00
N GLY A 140 6.02 -5.73 1.72
CA GLY A 140 7.26 -6.42 2.05
C GLY A 140 7.43 -6.60 3.56
N SER A 141 7.25 -5.53 4.32
CA SER A 141 7.30 -5.52 5.79
C SER A 141 6.27 -6.45 6.41
N ILE A 142 5.02 -6.43 5.92
CA ILE A 142 3.96 -7.36 6.36
C ILE A 142 4.41 -8.81 6.13
N ARG A 143 4.92 -9.15 4.94
CA ARG A 143 5.33 -10.53 4.62
C ARG A 143 6.43 -11.01 5.57
N ILE A 144 7.47 -10.20 5.80
CA ILE A 144 8.55 -10.53 6.74
C ILE A 144 8.00 -10.71 8.16
N PHE A 145 7.16 -9.78 8.63
CA PHE A 145 6.52 -9.88 9.94
C PHE A 145 5.73 -11.19 10.08
N LEU A 146 4.89 -11.53 9.10
CA LEU A 146 4.10 -12.77 9.11
C LEU A 146 5.00 -14.02 9.09
N THR A 147 6.10 -14.00 8.32
CA THR A 147 7.04 -15.12 8.29
C THR A 147 7.72 -15.32 9.65
N PHE A 148 8.15 -14.25 10.30
CA PHE A 148 8.71 -14.32 11.65
C PHE A 148 7.70 -14.79 12.66
N ALA A 149 6.48 -14.24 12.64
CA ALA A 149 5.41 -14.66 13.52
C ALA A 149 5.10 -16.16 13.36
N ALA A 150 4.98 -16.66 12.14
CA ALA A 150 4.75 -18.09 11.88
C ALA A 150 5.91 -18.97 12.37
N SER A 151 7.15 -18.56 12.13
CA SER A 151 8.36 -19.31 12.51
C SER A 151 8.60 -19.35 14.01
N LYS A 152 8.36 -18.23 14.69
CA LYS A 152 8.49 -18.08 16.15
C LYS A 152 7.22 -18.47 16.90
N LYS A 153 6.17 -18.87 16.18
CA LYS A 153 4.83 -19.18 16.72
C LYS A 153 4.26 -18.03 17.55
N TRP A 154 4.49 -16.79 17.11
CA TRP A 154 3.91 -15.61 17.75
C TRP A 154 2.42 -15.53 17.47
N THR A 155 1.67 -15.09 18.48
CA THR A 155 0.27 -14.73 18.33
C THR A 155 0.18 -13.36 17.68
N ILE A 156 -0.51 -13.29 16.53
CA ILE A 156 -0.81 -12.02 15.87
C ILE A 156 -2.13 -11.50 16.41
N LYS A 157 -2.15 -10.21 16.78
CA LYS A 157 -3.36 -9.49 17.15
C LYS A 157 -3.56 -8.35 16.17
N THR A 158 -4.81 -8.14 15.76
CA THR A 158 -5.22 -6.99 14.97
C THR A 158 -6.26 -6.20 15.75
N THR A 159 -6.27 -4.89 15.57
CA THR A 159 -7.25 -4.00 16.18
C THR A 159 -7.62 -2.91 15.18
N ASP A 160 -8.89 -2.50 15.20
CA ASP A 160 -9.39 -1.37 14.43
C ASP A 160 -9.62 -0.20 15.40
N ILE A 161 -8.99 0.94 15.12
CA ILE A 161 -9.14 2.13 15.97
C ILE A 161 -10.38 2.89 15.48
N LYS A 162 -11.46 2.78 16.25
CA LYS A 162 -12.70 3.54 16.00
C LYS A 162 -12.41 5.03 16.10
N SER A 163 -13.02 5.83 15.22
CA SER A 163 -12.93 7.30 15.26
C SER A 163 -11.50 7.85 15.26
N ALA A 164 -10.60 7.21 14.50
CA ALA A 164 -9.18 7.53 14.43
C ALA A 164 -8.90 9.04 14.19
N PHE A 165 -9.59 9.66 13.22
CA PHE A 165 -9.35 11.07 12.88
C PHE A 165 -9.65 12.04 14.04
N LEU A 166 -10.63 11.71 14.88
CA LEU A 166 -11.04 12.53 16.03
C LEU A 166 -10.04 12.43 17.21
N GLN A 167 -9.17 11.41 17.19
CA GLN A 167 -8.15 11.14 18.22
C GLN A 167 -6.74 11.51 17.77
N GLY A 168 -6.60 12.09 16.57
CA GLY A 168 -5.31 12.57 16.08
C GLY A 168 -4.80 13.77 16.89
N ASN A 169 -3.55 14.16 16.65
CA ASN A 169 -2.98 15.34 17.29
C ASN A 169 -3.81 16.60 17.00
N LYS A 170 -3.66 17.60 17.86
CA LYS A 170 -4.34 18.89 17.64
C LYS A 170 -3.89 19.50 16.32
N LEU A 171 -4.84 20.07 15.61
CA LEU A 171 -4.58 20.81 14.38
C LEU A 171 -3.93 22.15 14.74
N GLU A 172 -2.80 22.48 14.12
CA GLU A 172 -2.00 23.68 14.46
C GLU A 172 -2.42 24.94 13.69
N GLN A 173 -3.48 24.92 12.86
CA GLN A 173 -3.77 26.01 11.93
C GLN A 173 -5.20 26.59 12.01
N ASP A 174 -5.33 27.87 11.66
CA ASP A 174 -6.61 28.58 11.53
C ASP A 174 -7.41 28.20 10.26
N VAL A 175 -6.93 27.25 9.45
CA VAL A 175 -7.61 26.81 8.20
C VAL A 175 -8.68 25.73 8.41
N HIS A 176 -8.93 25.31 9.66
CA HIS A 176 -9.89 24.25 9.98
C HIS A 176 -11.20 24.79 10.57
N ILE A 177 -11.69 25.87 9.99
CA ILE A 177 -12.98 26.45 10.33
C ILE A 177 -14.04 25.82 9.43
N LEU A 178 -15.07 25.22 10.04
CA LEU A 178 -16.15 24.52 9.38
C LEU A 178 -17.49 25.21 9.60
N LYS A 179 -18.35 25.15 8.58
CA LYS A 179 -19.77 25.41 8.79
C LYS A 179 -20.39 24.23 9.54
N PRO A 180 -21.05 24.47 10.68
CA PRO A 180 -21.75 23.40 11.40
C PRO A 180 -22.90 22.84 10.56
N PRO A 181 -23.23 21.54 10.68
CA PRO A 181 -24.40 20.97 10.03
C PRO A 181 -25.69 21.50 10.68
N VAL A 182 -26.78 21.55 9.92
CA VAL A 182 -28.08 22.08 10.40
C VAL A 182 -28.65 21.29 11.57
N GLU A 183 -28.29 20.00 11.67
CA GLU A 183 -28.70 19.10 12.74
C GLU A 183 -27.91 19.31 14.05
N SER A 184 -26.91 20.20 14.07
CA SER A 184 -26.16 20.52 15.29
C SER A 184 -26.85 21.57 16.16
N ASP A 185 -26.61 21.50 17.48
CA ASP A 185 -27.12 22.46 18.46
C ASP A 185 -26.32 23.79 18.50
N THR A 186 -25.59 24.12 17.44
CA THR A 186 -24.70 25.29 17.43
C THR A 186 -25.48 26.59 17.35
N SER A 187 -25.08 27.55 18.18
CA SER A 187 -25.76 28.85 18.27
C SER A 187 -25.70 29.62 16.95
N LYS A 188 -26.75 30.38 16.64
CA LYS A 188 -26.74 31.23 15.44
C LYS A 188 -25.59 32.24 15.52
N GLY A 189 -24.86 32.40 14.41
CA GLY A 189 -23.69 33.27 14.33
C GLY A 189 -22.41 32.64 14.87
N PHE A 190 -22.39 31.32 15.13
CA PHE A 190 -21.19 30.57 15.49
C PHE A 190 -20.82 29.56 14.41
N ILE A 191 -19.51 29.34 14.28
CA ILE A 191 -18.89 28.36 13.38
C ILE A 191 -17.96 27.45 14.19
N TRP A 192 -17.57 26.32 13.61
CA TRP A 192 -16.72 25.35 14.31
C TRP A 192 -15.26 25.57 13.97
N LYS A 193 -14.43 25.85 14.97
CA LYS A 193 -12.97 25.73 14.85
C LYS A 193 -12.55 24.32 15.28
N LEU A 194 -12.05 23.52 14.35
CA LEU A 194 -11.63 22.15 14.65
C LEU A 194 -10.35 22.14 15.48
N LYS A 195 -10.37 21.33 16.54
CA LYS A 195 -9.22 20.96 17.37
C LYS A 195 -8.55 19.70 16.85
N HIS A 196 -9.32 18.75 16.33
CA HIS A 196 -8.84 17.46 15.83
C HIS A 196 -9.28 17.23 14.38
N GLY A 197 -8.67 16.25 13.71
CA GLY A 197 -8.98 15.91 12.33
C GLY A 197 -10.44 15.48 12.15
N LEU A 198 -11.00 15.74 10.97
CA LEU A 198 -12.33 15.28 10.55
C LEU A 198 -12.20 14.49 9.24
N TYR A 199 -13.14 13.59 8.98
CA TYR A 199 -13.22 12.90 7.70
C TYR A 199 -13.24 13.91 6.54
N GLY A 200 -12.49 13.62 5.47
CA GLY A 200 -12.46 14.45 4.27
C GLY A 200 -11.49 15.63 4.32
N LEU A 201 -10.95 15.99 5.49
CA LEU A 201 -9.83 16.93 5.58
C LEU A 201 -8.56 16.35 4.98
N LYS A 202 -7.71 17.20 4.42
CA LYS A 202 -6.46 16.79 3.76
C LYS A 202 -5.42 16.24 4.72
N ASP A 203 -5.41 16.66 5.97
CA ASP A 203 -4.37 16.36 6.95
C ASP A 203 -4.80 15.41 8.07
N GLY A 204 -6.10 15.11 8.20
CA GLY A 204 -6.64 14.31 9.30
C GLY A 204 -5.97 12.93 9.45
N ALA A 205 -5.71 12.23 8.34
CA ALA A 205 -5.01 10.95 8.36
C ALA A 205 -3.56 11.08 8.84
N ARG A 206 -2.89 12.19 8.47
CA ARG A 206 -1.50 12.43 8.81
C ARG A 206 -1.36 12.76 10.29
N GLN A 207 -2.26 13.56 10.82
CA GLN A 207 -2.26 13.92 12.23
C GLN A 207 -2.58 12.74 13.13
N PHE A 208 -3.46 11.84 12.68
CA PHE A 208 -3.66 10.56 13.35
C PHE A 208 -2.40 9.69 13.34
N TYR A 209 -1.73 9.58 12.20
CA TYR A 209 -0.48 8.83 12.10
C TYR A 209 0.61 9.39 13.04
N ILE A 210 0.76 10.72 13.11
CA ILE A 210 1.75 11.36 14.00
C ILE A 210 1.41 11.07 15.47
N SER A 211 0.13 11.19 15.87
CA SER A 211 -0.34 10.83 17.21
C SER A 211 0.03 9.40 17.59
N VAL A 212 -0.29 8.42 16.73
CA VAL A 212 0.03 7.01 16.97
C VAL A 212 1.54 6.78 17.02
N LYS A 213 2.30 7.42 16.12
CA LYS A 213 3.76 7.33 16.09
C LYS A 213 4.35 7.80 17.42
N ASP A 214 3.96 8.98 17.89
CA ASP A 214 4.51 9.58 19.10
C ASP A 214 4.18 8.72 20.33
N GLU A 215 2.95 8.20 20.41
CA GLU A 215 2.54 7.28 21.47
C GLU A 215 3.34 5.98 21.45
N LEU A 216 3.51 5.35 20.28
CA LEU A 216 4.31 4.13 20.15
C LEU A 216 5.78 4.36 20.53
N ILE A 217 6.36 5.51 20.17
CA ILE A 217 7.71 5.90 20.57
C ILE A 217 7.80 6.08 22.09
N ASN A 218 6.81 6.74 22.70
CA ASN A 218 6.73 6.92 24.17
C ASN A 218 6.62 5.59 24.91
N LEU A 219 5.92 4.61 24.32
CA LEU A 219 5.86 3.22 24.81
C LEU A 219 7.17 2.43 24.61
N GLY A 220 8.22 3.07 24.08
CA GLY A 220 9.55 2.48 23.90
C GLY A 220 9.74 1.76 22.56
N CYS A 221 8.83 1.91 21.61
CA CYS A 221 9.00 1.34 20.28
C CYS A 221 9.98 2.18 19.46
N ARG A 222 10.80 1.52 18.65
CA ARG A 222 11.63 2.17 17.63
C ARG A 222 10.92 2.12 16.29
N GLN A 223 10.85 3.25 15.59
CA GLN A 223 10.38 3.32 14.22
C GLN A 223 11.39 2.68 13.25
N SER A 224 10.89 1.91 12.29
CA SER A 224 11.71 1.35 11.21
C SER A 224 12.25 2.45 10.30
N LYS A 225 13.49 2.28 9.82
CA LYS A 225 14.14 3.22 8.88
C LYS A 225 13.68 3.01 7.43
N LEU A 226 13.20 1.81 7.11
CA LEU A 226 12.80 1.41 5.76
C LEU A 226 11.28 1.49 5.55
N ASP A 227 10.51 1.41 6.63
CA ASP A 227 9.06 1.49 6.59
C ASP A 227 8.53 2.34 7.76
N PRO A 228 8.21 3.63 7.53
CA PRO A 228 7.78 4.54 8.60
C PRO A 228 6.47 4.12 9.30
N ALA A 229 5.70 3.17 8.77
CA ALA A 229 4.50 2.66 9.44
C ALA A 229 4.78 1.40 10.28
N MET A 230 6.02 0.91 10.33
CA MET A 230 6.44 -0.22 11.16
C MET A 230 7.16 0.26 12.42
N PHE A 231 6.72 -0.26 13.56
CA PHE A 231 7.28 0.04 14.88
C PHE A 231 7.69 -1.26 15.57
N ILE A 232 8.88 -1.26 16.16
CA ILE A 232 9.53 -2.44 16.75
C ILE A 232 9.78 -2.18 18.23
N LEU A 233 9.16 -2.97 19.10
CA LEU A 233 9.45 -2.98 20.52
C LEU A 233 10.42 -4.12 20.83
N THR A 234 11.64 -3.78 21.26
CA THR A 234 12.62 -4.79 21.71
C THR A 234 12.56 -4.89 23.22
N VAL A 235 11.97 -5.97 23.73
CA VAL A 235 11.98 -6.26 25.17
C VAL A 235 13.33 -6.91 25.48
N LYS A 236 14.17 -6.26 26.30
CA LYS A 236 15.41 -6.87 26.82
C LYS A 236 15.05 -8.05 27.73
N GLY A 237 15.02 -9.26 27.16
CA GLY A 237 14.88 -10.50 27.88
C GLY A 237 16.07 -11.41 27.59
N SER A 238 16.87 -11.73 28.60
CA SER A 238 17.86 -12.79 28.51
C SER A 238 17.14 -14.14 28.46
N VAL A 239 17.13 -14.79 27.30
CA VAL A 239 16.68 -16.18 27.18
C VAL A 239 17.79 -17.06 27.76
N HIS A 240 17.62 -17.52 29.00
CA HIS A 240 18.42 -18.64 29.53
C HIS A 240 17.92 -19.94 28.88
N VAL A 241 18.46 -20.28 27.72
CA VAL A 241 18.39 -21.65 27.22
C VAL A 241 19.49 -22.44 27.93
N LYS A 242 19.13 -23.42 28.77
CA LYS A 242 20.10 -24.42 29.25
C LYS A 242 20.74 -25.08 28.02
N GLY A 243 21.96 -24.66 27.69
CA GLY A 243 22.82 -25.32 26.69
C GLY A 243 23.27 -24.50 25.47
N HIS A 244 22.81 -23.28 25.22
CA HIS A 244 23.34 -22.45 24.12
C HIS A 244 23.44 -20.97 24.53
N LYS A 245 24.68 -20.48 24.69
CA LYS A 245 25.01 -19.04 24.66
C LYS A 245 25.21 -18.66 23.19
N GLY A 246 24.15 -18.16 22.54
CA GLY A 246 24.21 -17.61 21.18
C GLY A 246 23.18 -16.51 21.03
N ASN A 247 23.53 -15.45 20.29
CA ASN A 247 22.65 -14.30 20.02
C ASN A 247 21.38 -14.71 19.23
N VAL A 248 20.40 -13.81 19.21
CA VAL A 248 18.98 -14.04 18.87
C VAL A 248 18.70 -14.33 17.38
N THR A 249 19.70 -14.32 16.51
CA THR A 249 19.55 -14.83 15.13
C THR A 249 19.69 -16.35 15.08
N GLU A 250 18.57 -17.02 15.34
CA GLU A 250 18.32 -18.31 14.71
C GLU A 250 18.65 -18.20 13.22
N ASP A 251 19.40 -19.16 12.66
CA ASP A 251 19.99 -19.12 11.32
C ASP A 251 18.97 -18.80 10.20
N TRP A 252 18.78 -17.53 9.81
CA TRP A 252 17.91 -17.15 8.69
C TRP A 252 18.75 -16.92 7.43
N GLU A 253 18.20 -17.25 6.25
CA GLU A 253 18.86 -17.05 4.96
C GLU A 253 17.81 -16.69 3.90
N ILE A 254 18.14 -15.75 3.02
CA ILE A 254 17.30 -15.40 1.86
C ILE A 254 17.77 -16.20 0.65
N PHE A 255 16.84 -16.86 -0.04
CA PHE A 255 17.12 -17.52 -1.31
C PHE A 255 16.50 -16.78 -2.48
N VAL A 256 17.28 -16.60 -3.53
CA VAL A 256 16.83 -16.02 -4.80
C VAL A 256 16.93 -17.07 -5.88
N PHE A 257 15.83 -17.37 -6.55
CA PHE A 257 15.83 -18.21 -7.75
C PHE A 257 15.59 -17.29 -8.93
N SER A 258 16.56 -17.14 -9.82
CA SER A 258 16.48 -16.27 -10.99
C SER A 258 16.66 -17.09 -12.26
N ASP A 259 15.82 -16.83 -13.25
CA ASP A 259 15.91 -17.41 -14.59
C ASP A 259 15.58 -16.33 -15.63
N ALA A 260 16.04 -16.53 -16.86
CA ALA A 260 15.65 -15.71 -17.99
C ALA A 260 15.44 -16.54 -19.26
N ALA A 261 14.53 -16.06 -20.11
CA ALA A 261 14.27 -16.64 -21.42
C ALA A 261 14.52 -15.59 -22.51
N LEU A 262 15.49 -15.86 -23.38
CA LEU A 262 15.89 -14.97 -24.47
C LEU A 262 14.89 -15.08 -25.64
N GLY A 263 14.39 -13.94 -26.12
CA GLY A 263 13.60 -13.87 -27.36
C GLY A 263 12.27 -14.62 -27.33
N ASN A 264 11.73 -14.91 -26.14
CA ASN A 264 10.54 -15.73 -25.92
C ASN A 264 9.21 -14.96 -25.98
N ILE A 265 9.25 -13.64 -26.15
CA ILE A 265 8.06 -12.79 -26.27
C ILE A 265 7.62 -12.73 -27.73
N ASN A 266 6.29 -12.72 -27.97
CA ASN A 266 5.68 -12.75 -29.31
C ASN A 266 6.09 -11.56 -30.22
N ASP A 267 6.81 -10.57 -29.71
CA ASP A 267 7.37 -9.45 -30.50
C ASP A 267 8.70 -9.82 -31.20
N GLY A 268 9.21 -11.04 -31.02
CA GLY A 268 10.40 -11.59 -31.69
C GLY A 268 11.73 -11.00 -31.22
N LYS A 269 11.73 -10.08 -30.25
CA LYS A 269 12.95 -9.41 -29.72
C LYS A 269 12.97 -9.30 -28.20
N GLY A 270 11.81 -9.38 -27.56
CA GLY A 270 11.65 -9.30 -26.12
C GLY A 270 12.08 -10.58 -25.42
N SER A 271 12.67 -10.42 -24.24
CA SER A 271 13.09 -11.52 -23.36
C SER A 271 12.37 -11.39 -22.04
N THR A 272 12.05 -12.50 -21.37
CA THR A 272 11.46 -12.51 -20.03
C THR A 272 12.55 -12.76 -18.99
N GLY A 273 12.58 -11.95 -17.93
CA GLY A 273 13.31 -12.24 -16.71
C GLY A 273 12.31 -12.54 -15.59
N ALA A 274 12.62 -13.52 -14.75
CA ALA A 274 11.82 -13.80 -13.58
C ALA A 274 12.69 -14.20 -12.39
N HIS A 275 12.24 -13.80 -11.19
CA HIS A 275 12.86 -14.21 -9.95
C HIS A 275 11.84 -14.50 -8.86
N ILE A 276 12.19 -15.38 -7.92
CA ILE A 276 11.43 -15.62 -6.68
C ILE A 276 12.39 -15.49 -5.51
N VAL A 277 12.01 -14.67 -4.53
CA VAL A 277 12.74 -14.49 -3.27
C VAL A 277 12.01 -15.24 -2.16
N TRP A 278 12.75 -16.06 -1.44
CA TRP A 278 12.31 -16.82 -0.29
C TRP A 278 13.09 -16.39 0.94
N ILE A 279 12.46 -16.48 2.11
CA ILE A 279 13.18 -16.46 3.38
C ILE A 279 13.06 -17.83 4.03
N ASN A 280 14.19 -18.34 4.52
CA ASN A 280 14.32 -19.69 5.05
C ASN A 280 14.92 -19.63 6.45
N LYS A 281 14.39 -20.48 7.34
CA LYS A 281 15.02 -20.76 8.63
C LYS A 281 15.86 -22.01 8.48
N LEU A 282 17.18 -21.92 8.58
CA LEU A 282 18.07 -23.07 8.65
C LEU A 282 17.82 -23.82 9.98
N ILE A 283 17.82 -25.15 9.91
CA ILE A 283 17.89 -26.02 11.08
C ILE A 283 19.20 -26.79 10.96
N ILE A 284 20.09 -26.64 11.94
CA ILE A 284 21.36 -27.38 12.03
C ILE A 284 21.07 -28.89 12.02
N LYS A 285 21.90 -29.67 11.28
CA LYS A 285 21.81 -31.14 11.02
C LYS A 285 20.91 -31.55 9.86
N ASP A 286 21.25 -31.12 8.65
CA ASP A 286 20.77 -31.67 7.36
C ASP A 286 19.25 -31.67 7.13
N ARG A 287 18.49 -30.85 7.88
CA ARG A 287 17.07 -30.65 7.64
C ARG A 287 16.81 -29.23 7.15
N ILE A 288 16.24 -29.14 5.95
CA ILE A 288 15.64 -27.92 5.42
C ILE A 288 14.58 -27.46 6.41
N GLY A 289 14.79 -26.30 7.03
CA GLY A 289 13.74 -25.66 7.81
C GLY A 289 12.74 -24.96 6.90
N LYS A 290 11.74 -24.33 7.53
CA LYS A 290 10.58 -23.81 6.80
C LYS A 290 10.99 -22.64 5.91
N CYS A 291 10.62 -22.71 4.63
CA CYS A 291 10.82 -21.63 3.67
C CYS A 291 9.49 -20.96 3.28
N CYS A 292 9.49 -19.64 3.14
CA CYS A 292 8.32 -18.86 2.73
C CYS A 292 8.67 -17.97 1.53
N PRO A 293 7.89 -17.97 0.44
CA PRO A 293 8.09 -17.03 -0.66
C PRO A 293 7.64 -15.63 -0.22
N ILE A 294 8.55 -14.66 -0.30
CA ILE A 294 8.30 -13.28 0.14
C ILE A 294 8.21 -12.29 -1.03
N SER A 295 8.72 -12.64 -2.20
CA SER A 295 8.53 -11.87 -3.44
C SER A 295 8.67 -12.76 -4.66
N TRP A 296 7.99 -12.39 -5.75
CA TRP A 296 8.10 -13.04 -7.04
C TRP A 296 7.74 -12.04 -8.15
N GLN A 297 8.43 -12.15 -9.28
CA GLN A 297 8.21 -11.27 -10.40
C GLN A 297 8.56 -11.98 -11.71
N ALA A 298 7.82 -11.65 -12.78
CA ALA A 298 8.08 -12.11 -14.13
C ALA A 298 7.74 -10.97 -15.11
N ASN A 299 8.77 -10.40 -15.74
CA ASN A 299 8.64 -9.20 -16.58
C ASN A 299 9.42 -9.35 -17.88
N LYS A 300 9.07 -8.50 -18.86
CA LYS A 300 9.96 -8.23 -19.99
C LYS A 300 11.25 -7.56 -19.47
N ILE A 301 12.40 -8.10 -19.85
CA ILE A 301 13.71 -7.51 -19.55
C ILE A 301 13.74 -6.09 -20.10
N LYS A 302 14.21 -5.14 -19.27
CA LYS A 302 14.20 -3.70 -19.54
C LYS A 302 14.93 -3.27 -20.81
N ARG A 303 15.81 -4.13 -21.36
CA ARG A 303 16.55 -3.88 -22.60
C ARG A 303 16.65 -5.12 -23.48
N VAL A 304 16.85 -4.91 -24.78
CA VAL A 304 17.18 -5.97 -25.72
C VAL A 304 18.58 -6.49 -25.44
N VAL A 305 18.69 -7.77 -25.13
CA VAL A 305 19.93 -8.49 -24.88
C VAL A 305 20.29 -9.37 -26.08
N ARG A 306 21.58 -9.62 -26.27
CA ARG A 306 22.12 -10.36 -27.43
C ARG A 306 22.59 -11.78 -27.09
N SER A 307 22.50 -12.17 -25.82
CA SER A 307 22.91 -13.50 -25.37
C SER A 307 22.10 -13.93 -24.15
N THR A 308 21.99 -15.25 -23.96
CA THR A 308 21.35 -15.82 -22.77
C THR A 308 22.11 -15.42 -21.50
N LYS A 309 23.44 -15.35 -21.53
CA LYS A 309 24.25 -14.89 -20.38
C LYS A 309 23.86 -13.49 -19.92
N ALA A 310 23.60 -12.59 -20.86
CA ALA A 310 23.18 -11.22 -20.56
C ALA A 310 21.73 -11.14 -20.06
N ALA A 311 20.83 -11.98 -20.59
CA ALA A 311 19.47 -12.11 -20.06
C ALA A 311 19.49 -12.56 -18.59
N GLU A 312 20.28 -13.60 -18.29
CA GLU A 312 20.42 -14.18 -16.95
C GLU A 312 21.05 -13.22 -15.95
N ALA A 313 22.12 -12.51 -16.33
CA ALA A 313 22.77 -11.53 -15.47
C ALA A 313 21.80 -10.40 -15.08
N LEU A 314 21.03 -9.86 -16.03
CA LEU A 314 20.05 -8.81 -15.73
C LEU A 314 18.92 -9.31 -14.83
N SER A 315 18.40 -10.51 -15.10
CA SER A 315 17.36 -11.11 -14.25
C SER A 315 17.87 -11.34 -12.82
N LEU A 316 19.10 -11.84 -12.70
CA LEU A 316 19.77 -12.06 -11.42
C LEU A 316 19.97 -10.74 -10.67
N GLN A 317 20.39 -9.67 -11.36
CA GLN A 317 20.56 -8.35 -10.75
C GLN A 317 19.24 -7.86 -10.13
N GLU A 318 18.12 -7.92 -10.85
CA GLU A 318 16.81 -7.53 -10.32
C GLU A 318 16.37 -8.40 -9.13
N GLY A 319 16.67 -9.70 -9.18
CA GLY A 319 16.43 -10.63 -8.08
C GLY A 319 17.27 -10.31 -6.83
N LEU A 320 18.54 -9.95 -7.00
CA LEU A 320 19.45 -9.57 -5.92
C LEU A 320 19.05 -8.22 -5.30
N GLU A 321 18.69 -7.22 -6.11
CA GLU A 321 18.18 -5.93 -5.61
C GLU A 321 16.95 -6.12 -4.73
N THR A 322 16.01 -6.99 -5.16
CA THR A 322 14.83 -7.35 -4.37
C THR A 322 15.22 -8.07 -3.08
N ALA A 323 16.16 -9.01 -3.13
CA ALA A 323 16.62 -9.74 -1.95
C ALA A 323 17.35 -8.84 -0.93
N LEU A 324 18.18 -7.90 -1.41
CA LEU A 324 18.86 -6.92 -0.57
C LEU A 324 17.86 -6.01 0.14
N TYR A 325 16.79 -5.58 -0.54
CA TYR A 325 15.70 -4.84 0.11
C TYR A 325 15.11 -5.61 1.31
N PHE A 326 14.80 -6.90 1.13
CA PHE A 326 14.28 -7.73 2.22
C PHE A 326 15.32 -8.01 3.30
N GLN A 327 16.59 -8.22 2.94
CA GLN A 327 17.69 -8.36 3.90
C GLN A 327 17.78 -7.12 4.78
N LYS A 328 17.65 -5.93 4.21
CA LYS A 328 17.66 -4.67 4.96
C LYS A 328 16.43 -4.50 5.85
N ILE A 329 15.25 -4.97 5.44
CA ILE A 329 14.07 -5.02 6.35
C ILE A 329 14.36 -5.95 7.53
N VAL A 330 14.91 -7.13 7.28
CA VAL A 330 15.26 -8.09 8.35
C VAL A 330 16.30 -7.50 9.28
N GLU A 331 17.35 -6.88 8.75
CA GLU A 331 18.39 -6.20 9.52
C GLU A 331 17.80 -5.06 10.37
N ASP A 332 16.86 -4.29 9.83
CA ASP A 332 16.18 -3.25 10.59
C ASP A 332 15.28 -3.84 11.68
N ILE A 333 14.64 -5.00 11.49
CA ILE A 333 13.80 -5.64 12.52
C ILE A 333 14.65 -6.31 13.60
N CYS A 334 15.66 -7.08 13.20
CA CYS A 334 16.43 -7.98 14.07
C CYS A 334 17.74 -7.38 14.56
N GLY A 335 18.24 -6.33 13.92
CA GLY A 335 19.55 -5.72 14.20
C GLY A 335 20.74 -6.45 13.58
N GLU A 336 20.51 -7.49 12.77
CA GLU A 336 21.56 -8.33 12.20
C GLU A 336 21.30 -8.62 10.72
N GLN A 337 22.37 -8.58 9.90
CA GLN A 337 22.30 -8.90 8.49
C GLN A 337 22.32 -10.42 8.28
N ILE A 338 21.39 -10.93 7.48
CA ILE A 338 21.28 -12.37 7.17
C ILE A 338 21.88 -12.69 5.78
N PRO A 339 22.44 -13.88 5.55
CA PRO A 339 22.98 -14.26 4.25
C PRO A 339 21.91 -14.32 3.14
N ILE A 340 22.36 -14.09 1.90
CA ILE A 340 21.59 -14.27 0.67
C ILE A 340 22.31 -15.34 -0.17
N THR A 341 21.58 -16.34 -0.66
CA THR A 341 22.09 -17.27 -1.67
C THR A 341 21.21 -17.19 -2.92
N ALA A 342 21.80 -16.86 -4.06
CA ALA A 342 21.10 -16.81 -5.34
C ALA A 342 21.45 -18.01 -6.23
N PHE A 343 20.43 -18.57 -6.88
CA PHE A 343 20.48 -19.75 -7.72
C PHE A 343 20.15 -19.39 -9.16
N ILE A 344 21.07 -19.71 -10.06
CA ILE A 344 20.94 -19.54 -11.52
C ILE A 344 21.23 -20.85 -12.24
N ASP A 345 20.53 -21.12 -13.36
CA ASP A 345 20.71 -22.36 -14.11
C ASP A 345 21.69 -22.24 -15.30
N ASN A 346 22.23 -21.04 -15.52
CA ASN A 346 23.20 -20.75 -16.58
C ASN A 346 24.66 -20.77 -16.09
N LYS A 347 25.39 -21.86 -16.37
CA LYS A 347 26.81 -22.00 -16.01
C LYS A 347 27.69 -20.87 -16.54
N GLY A 348 27.46 -20.42 -17.77
CA GLY A 348 28.25 -19.36 -18.39
C GLY A 348 28.10 -18.01 -17.70
N ALA A 349 26.91 -17.71 -17.17
CA ALA A 349 26.69 -16.53 -16.33
C ALA A 349 27.35 -16.71 -14.95
N THR A 350 27.21 -17.88 -14.31
CA THR A 350 27.87 -18.17 -13.02
C THR A 350 29.39 -18.04 -13.11
N GLU A 351 30.00 -18.62 -14.15
CA GLU A 351 31.43 -18.54 -14.41
C GLU A 351 31.87 -17.11 -14.67
N ALA A 352 31.12 -16.34 -15.46
CA ALA A 352 31.44 -14.95 -15.75
C ALA A 352 31.40 -14.06 -14.50
N ILE A 353 30.49 -14.31 -13.56
CA ILE A 353 30.42 -13.59 -12.27
C ILE A 353 31.59 -13.96 -11.35
N LYS A 354 32.00 -15.23 -11.35
CA LYS A 354 33.10 -15.73 -10.48
C LYS A 354 34.50 -15.52 -11.08
N SER A 355 34.59 -15.26 -12.38
CA SER A 355 35.86 -15.12 -13.08
C SER A 355 36.46 -13.73 -12.91
N THR A 356 37.79 -13.67 -12.87
CA THR A 356 38.55 -12.42 -12.99
C THR A 356 38.73 -11.98 -14.45
N LYS A 357 38.36 -12.84 -15.42
CA LYS A 357 38.47 -12.52 -16.85
C LYS A 357 37.36 -11.56 -17.28
N LEU A 358 37.75 -10.55 -18.05
CA LEU A 358 36.78 -9.61 -18.61
C LEU A 358 35.91 -10.29 -19.67
N VAL A 359 34.61 -10.07 -19.58
CA VAL A 359 33.67 -10.44 -20.64
C VAL A 359 33.80 -9.47 -21.81
N GLU A 360 33.79 -9.98 -23.04
CA GLU A 360 33.93 -9.19 -24.26
C GLU A 360 32.78 -8.19 -24.47
N ASP A 361 31.55 -8.62 -24.18
CA ASP A 361 30.37 -7.76 -24.24
C ASP A 361 30.45 -6.67 -23.17
N LYS A 362 30.64 -5.43 -23.62
CA LYS A 362 30.78 -4.23 -22.78
C LYS A 362 29.56 -3.98 -21.89
N ARG A 363 28.35 -4.33 -22.33
CA ARG A 363 27.12 -4.14 -21.54
C ARG A 363 26.99 -5.20 -20.45
N LEU A 364 27.26 -6.46 -20.78
CA LEU A 364 27.27 -7.54 -19.79
C LEU A 364 28.35 -7.31 -18.73
N ARG A 365 29.48 -6.70 -19.11
CA ARG A 365 30.53 -6.32 -18.16
C ARG A 365 30.02 -5.37 -17.07
N ILE A 366 29.14 -4.43 -17.41
CA ILE A 366 28.55 -3.50 -16.43
C ILE A 366 27.64 -4.28 -15.47
N ASP A 367 26.80 -5.17 -16.00
CA ASP A 367 25.89 -5.98 -15.18
C ASP A 367 26.68 -6.88 -14.20
N ILE A 368 27.75 -7.53 -14.68
CA ILE A 368 28.62 -8.38 -13.84
C ILE A 368 29.35 -7.56 -12.78
N ALA A 369 29.83 -6.35 -13.11
CA ALA A 369 30.48 -5.48 -12.14
C ALA A 369 29.51 -5.08 -11.02
N SER A 370 28.26 -4.73 -11.37
CA SER A 370 27.20 -4.43 -10.40
C SER A 370 26.91 -5.63 -9.48
N ILE A 371 26.76 -6.83 -10.05
CA ILE A 371 26.55 -8.06 -9.27
C ILE A 371 27.76 -8.35 -8.36
N SER A 372 28.98 -8.17 -8.87
CA SER A 372 30.22 -8.40 -8.10
C SER A 372 30.33 -7.44 -6.92
N GLU A 373 29.95 -6.17 -7.11
CA GLU A 373 29.89 -5.19 -6.03
C GLU A 373 28.86 -5.60 -4.97
N MET A 374 27.67 -6.08 -5.38
CA MET A 374 26.66 -6.60 -4.45
C MET A 374 27.19 -7.79 -3.64
N ILE A 375 27.96 -8.68 -4.26
CA ILE A 375 28.60 -9.84 -3.61
C ILE A 375 29.69 -9.41 -2.61
N GLN A 376 30.48 -8.40 -2.95
CA GLN A 376 31.56 -7.93 -2.08
C GLN A 376 31.05 -7.13 -0.88
N LYS A 377 30.01 -6.31 -1.08
CA LYS A 377 29.48 -5.42 -0.05
C LYS A 377 28.48 -6.09 0.89
N ASN A 378 27.90 -7.21 0.49
CA ASN A 378 26.82 -7.87 1.23
C ASN A 378 27.13 -9.36 1.37
N CYS A 379 26.52 -10.03 2.35
CA CYS A 379 26.66 -11.47 2.54
C CYS A 379 25.89 -12.25 1.44
N VAL A 380 26.32 -12.19 0.17
CA VAL A 380 25.65 -12.79 -1.00
C VAL A 380 26.53 -13.88 -1.60
N GLU A 381 25.96 -15.07 -1.82
CA GLU A 381 26.59 -16.18 -2.54
C GLU A 381 25.81 -16.51 -3.83
N ILE A 382 26.51 -16.73 -4.94
CA ILE A 382 25.91 -17.21 -6.19
C ILE A 382 26.21 -18.70 -6.40
N LYS A 383 25.17 -19.52 -6.48
CA LYS A 383 25.23 -20.95 -6.76
C LYS A 383 24.59 -21.28 -8.11
N TRP A 384 25.18 -22.24 -8.80
CA TRP A 384 24.52 -22.85 -9.96
C TRP A 384 23.50 -23.88 -9.49
N CYS A 385 22.36 -23.97 -10.16
CA CYS A 385 21.36 -25.01 -9.92
C CYS A 385 20.93 -25.69 -11.23
N PRO A 386 20.61 -26.99 -11.24
CA PRO A 386 20.01 -27.63 -12.41
C PRO A 386 18.66 -27.01 -12.78
N GLY A 387 18.35 -26.87 -14.08
CA GLY A 387 17.07 -26.32 -14.53
C GLY A 387 15.84 -27.11 -14.03
N LYS A 388 15.96 -28.40 -13.71
CA LYS A 388 14.86 -29.19 -13.12
C LYS A 388 14.43 -28.71 -11.73
N VAL A 389 15.32 -28.02 -11.02
CA VAL A 389 15.08 -27.51 -9.66
C VAL A 389 14.99 -25.98 -9.61
N GLN A 390 15.14 -25.33 -10.76
CA GLN A 390 15.03 -23.88 -10.90
C GLN A 390 13.57 -23.46 -10.74
N LEU A 391 13.25 -22.81 -9.62
CA LEU A 391 11.89 -22.40 -9.26
C LEU A 391 11.32 -21.30 -10.15
N ALA A 392 12.18 -20.52 -10.81
CA ALA A 392 11.75 -19.46 -11.71
C ALA A 392 11.33 -19.95 -13.12
N ASN A 393 11.62 -21.21 -13.47
CA ASN A 393 11.38 -21.73 -14.82
C ASN A 393 9.92 -21.68 -15.28
N SER A 394 8.97 -21.93 -14.37
CA SER A 394 7.54 -21.87 -14.71
C SER A 394 7.05 -20.46 -15.06
N MET A 395 7.85 -19.43 -14.81
CA MET A 395 7.51 -18.03 -15.10
C MET A 395 8.18 -17.47 -16.37
N THR A 396 9.21 -18.14 -16.87
CA THR A 396 10.05 -17.70 -18.01
C THR A 396 9.86 -18.56 -19.25
N LYS A 397 9.65 -19.87 -19.07
CA LYS A 397 9.63 -20.88 -20.15
C LYS A 397 8.19 -21.31 -20.44
N ARG A 398 7.74 -21.15 -21.70
CA ARG A 398 6.41 -21.59 -22.14
C ARG A 398 6.32 -23.12 -22.01
N GLY A 399 5.29 -23.62 -21.30
CA GLY A 399 5.09 -25.06 -21.08
C GLY A 399 5.91 -25.67 -19.94
N ALA A 400 6.70 -24.87 -19.21
CA ALA A 400 7.40 -25.37 -18.03
C ALA A 400 6.43 -25.69 -16.88
N SER A 401 6.66 -26.82 -16.21
CA SER A 401 5.81 -27.29 -15.11
C SER A 401 6.05 -26.48 -13.83
N GLY A 402 4.97 -25.91 -13.27
CA GLY A 402 4.98 -25.26 -11.96
C GLY A 402 4.87 -26.22 -10.76
N ILE A 403 4.82 -27.54 -10.99
CA ILE A 403 4.59 -28.54 -9.93
C ILE A 403 5.66 -28.44 -8.84
N TYR A 404 6.93 -28.26 -9.21
CA TYR A 404 8.01 -28.21 -8.22
C TYR A 404 7.92 -26.96 -7.33
N LEU A 405 7.58 -25.81 -7.91
CA LEU A 405 7.29 -24.59 -7.16
C LEU A 405 6.12 -24.80 -6.19
N LEU A 406 5.02 -25.38 -6.67
CA LEU A 406 3.85 -25.70 -5.85
C LEU A 406 4.19 -26.68 -4.70
N MET A 407 5.04 -27.68 -4.97
CA MET A 407 5.51 -28.62 -3.94
C MET A 407 6.34 -27.91 -2.86
N CYS A 408 7.21 -26.98 -3.24
CA CYS A 408 8.00 -26.20 -2.28
C CYS A 408 7.08 -25.35 -1.39
N CYS A 409 6.08 -24.68 -1.99
CA CYS A 409 5.08 -23.90 -1.25
C CYS A 409 4.23 -24.76 -0.29
N ARG A 410 3.84 -25.98 -0.69
CA ARG A 410 2.99 -26.86 0.14
C ARG A 410 3.72 -27.53 1.29
N LYS A 411 5.01 -27.84 1.10
CA LYS A 411 5.81 -28.60 2.06
C LYS A 411 6.63 -27.71 3.00
N ASP A 412 6.57 -26.39 2.82
CA ASP A 412 7.45 -25.40 3.45
C ASP A 412 8.94 -25.75 3.29
N LYS A 413 9.35 -26.42 2.20
CA LYS A 413 10.71 -26.92 2.03
C LYS A 413 11.28 -26.58 0.65
N CYS A 414 12.34 -25.77 0.64
CA CYS A 414 13.17 -25.51 -0.52
C CYS A 414 14.44 -26.38 -0.40
N GLN A 415 14.63 -27.35 -1.30
CA GLN A 415 15.69 -28.35 -1.14
C GLN A 415 17.08 -27.79 -1.52
N LYS A 416 17.81 -27.22 -0.55
CA LYS A 416 19.22 -26.79 -0.68
C LYS A 416 20.13 -27.93 -1.18
N ASN A 417 19.87 -29.18 -0.74
CA ASN A 417 20.68 -30.37 -1.05
C ASN A 417 20.65 -30.84 -2.51
N LEU A 418 19.84 -30.24 -3.40
CA LEU A 418 19.82 -30.59 -4.83
C LEU A 418 20.88 -29.84 -5.66
N CYS A 419 21.50 -28.79 -5.12
CA CYS A 419 22.61 -28.10 -5.79
C CYS A 419 23.99 -28.67 -5.40
N GLU A 420 24.08 -29.45 -4.32
CA GLU A 420 25.35 -29.97 -3.77
C GLU A 420 25.53 -31.48 -4.00
N LYS A 421 24.50 -32.21 -4.43
CA LYS A 421 24.63 -33.61 -4.87
C LYS A 421 24.65 -33.70 -6.39
N GLN A 422 25.81 -33.46 -6.99
CA GLN A 422 26.33 -34.21 -8.14
C GLN A 422 27.83 -33.98 -8.29
#